data_AF-A0A401IFM2-F1
#
_entry.id   AF-A0A401IFM2-F1
#
_cell.length_a   1.000
_cell.length_b   1.000
_cell.length_c   1.000
_cell.angle_alpha   90.00
_cell.angle_beta   90.00
_cell.angle_gamma   90.00
#
_symmetry.space_group_name_H-M   'P 1'
#
loop_
_entity.id
_entity.type
_entity.pdbx_description
1 polymer ?
#
loop_
_entity_poly.entity_id
_entity_poly.type
_entity_poly.pdbx_seq_one_letter_code
_entity_poly.pdbx_strand_id
1 'polypeptide(L)'
;MNTKRNRKNQKSLINPKKSASTVSFANEFLWAIIGLLLTVFSTFVEAFITNLPWFWSEQGINYHSLGVTFQVGAVLLTGCMGGKNAGLLSQFAYVFLGLFWLPVFAHGGGFNYWQEPSFGYVLGFIPGAGLCGWMAFRTRTKIESLGVSAIAGLLVIHICGLIYLVGMSYLNPNILSHNSLLEMIKNYSVNPLPGQFVIVCMVAFMAFILRQVLFY
;
A
#
# COMPACT_ATOMS: atom_id res chain seq x y z
N MET A 1 48.07 -43.63 32.77
CA MET A 1 48.37 -42.30 32.21
C MET A 1 47.26 -41.95 31.21
N ASN A 2 46.24 -41.21 31.67
CA ASN A 2 44.96 -41.04 30.97
C ASN A 2 44.78 -39.57 30.58
N THR A 3 44.96 -39.22 29.31
CA THR A 3 44.87 -37.85 28.78
C THR A 3 43.74 -37.74 27.75
N LYS A 4 42.48 -37.76 28.22
CA LYS A 4 41.33 -37.23 27.48
C LYS A 4 40.60 -36.21 28.35
N ARG A 5 41.15 -34.99 28.45
CA ARG A 5 40.52 -33.87 29.14
C ARG A 5 40.15 -32.77 28.13
N ASN A 6 38.85 -32.55 28.00
CA ASN A 6 38.18 -31.30 27.62
C ASN A 6 38.44 -30.65 26.25
N ARG A 7 37.79 -31.19 25.20
CA ARG A 7 37.44 -30.44 23.97
C ARG A 7 35.96 -29.98 23.92
N LYS A 8 35.20 -30.09 25.03
CA LYS A 8 33.74 -29.84 25.05
C LYS A 8 33.27 -28.47 25.56
N ASN A 9 34.17 -27.58 26.02
CA ASN A 9 33.76 -26.35 26.72
C ASN A 9 34.02 -25.02 25.97
N GLN A 10 34.10 -25.00 24.63
CA GLN A 10 34.44 -23.76 23.90
C GLN A 10 33.53 -23.40 22.72
N LYS A 11 32.27 -23.86 22.72
CA LYS A 11 31.28 -23.50 21.67
C LYS A 11 29.87 -23.19 22.21
N SER A 12 29.73 -22.52 23.34
CA SER A 12 28.39 -22.10 23.84
C SER A 12 28.27 -20.62 24.20
N LEU A 13 29.21 -19.78 23.81
CA LEU A 13 29.16 -18.34 24.08
C LEU A 13 29.37 -17.59 22.78
N ILE A 14 28.30 -17.47 21.98
CA ILE A 14 27.93 -16.31 21.14
C ILE A 14 26.62 -16.73 20.49
N ASN A 15 25.50 -16.32 21.10
CA ASN A 15 24.40 -15.84 20.30
C ASN A 15 23.74 -14.74 21.11
N PRO A 16 24.23 -13.49 21.02
CA PRO A 16 23.49 -12.38 21.62
C PRO A 16 22.11 -12.44 21.00
N LYS A 17 21.09 -12.58 21.85
CA LYS A 17 19.70 -12.33 21.50
C LYS A 17 19.70 -11.18 20.52
N LYS A 18 19.36 -11.48 19.26
CA LYS A 18 19.08 -10.50 18.22
C LYS A 18 18.21 -9.45 18.89
N SER A 19 18.77 -8.27 19.19
CA SER A 19 17.98 -7.20 19.78
C SER A 19 17.00 -6.83 18.70
N ALA A 20 15.81 -7.41 18.78
CA ALA A 20 14.66 -6.87 18.11
C ALA A 20 14.59 -5.46 18.67
N SER A 21 15.06 -4.48 17.91
CA SER A 21 14.70 -3.09 18.13
C SER A 21 13.19 -3.09 18.02
N THR A 22 12.51 -3.21 19.16
CA THR A 22 11.09 -2.93 19.26
C THR A 22 10.97 -1.50 18.80
N VAL A 23 10.58 -1.30 17.53
CA VAL A 23 10.28 0.02 17.01
C VAL A 23 9.32 0.61 18.03
N SER A 24 9.69 1.75 18.62
CA SER A 24 8.91 2.32 19.71
C SER A 24 7.47 2.43 19.24
N PHE A 25 6.51 1.95 20.04
CA PHE A 25 5.09 2.01 19.71
C PHE A 25 4.68 3.43 19.28
N ALA A 26 5.27 4.46 19.90
CA ALA A 26 5.09 5.85 19.53
C ALA A 26 5.48 6.14 18.06
N ASN A 27 6.56 5.53 17.55
CA ASN A 27 6.99 5.70 16.16
C ASN A 27 6.03 4.99 15.20
N GLU A 28 5.57 3.78 15.53
CA GLU A 28 4.57 3.08 14.72
C GLU A 28 3.26 3.87 14.66
N PHE A 29 2.85 4.46 15.79
CA PHE A 29 1.67 5.31 15.88
C PHE A 29 1.81 6.61 15.09
N LEU A 30 2.97 7.27 15.19
CA LEU A 30 3.26 8.49 14.42
C LEU A 30 3.21 8.21 12.91
N TRP A 31 3.85 7.13 12.45
CA TRP A 31 3.77 6.70 11.05
C TRP A 31 2.35 6.34 10.64
N ALA A 32 1.55 5.76 11.53
CA ALA A 32 0.15 5.46 11.25
C ALA A 32 -0.70 6.72 11.05
N ILE A 33 -0.48 7.76 11.86
CA ILE A 33 -1.16 9.07 11.70
C ILE A 33 -0.74 9.73 10.39
N ILE A 34 0.57 9.78 10.11
CA ILE A 34 1.08 10.33 8.84
C ILE A 34 0.46 9.59 7.67
N GLY A 35 0.45 8.25 7.71
CA GLY A 35 -0.15 7.44 6.68
C GLY A 35 -1.64 7.67 6.51
N LEU A 36 -2.38 7.84 7.62
CA LEU A 36 -3.81 8.09 7.60
C LEU A 36 -4.10 9.42 6.89
N LEU A 37 -3.41 10.48 7.29
CA LEU A 37 -3.53 11.80 6.67
C LEU A 37 -3.16 11.73 5.19
N LEU A 38 -2.06 11.04 4.86
CA LEU A 38 -1.60 10.87 3.49
C LEU A 38 -2.67 10.16 2.63
N THR A 39 -3.28 9.08 3.13
CA THR A 39 -4.36 8.37 2.41
C THR A 39 -5.59 9.27 2.22
N VAL A 40 -6.01 10.01 3.26
CA VAL A 40 -7.17 10.92 3.17
C VAL A 40 -6.92 12.00 2.12
N PHE A 41 -5.80 12.73 2.21
CA PHE A 41 -5.50 13.79 1.24
C PHE A 41 -5.35 13.23 -0.19
N SER A 42 -4.64 12.10 -0.34
CA SER A 42 -4.39 11.50 -1.65
C SER A 42 -5.64 10.90 -2.31
N THR A 43 -6.73 10.72 -1.55
CA THR A 43 -8.02 10.28 -2.11
C THR A 43 -8.62 11.33 -3.05
N PHE A 44 -8.32 12.60 -2.82
CA PHE A 44 -8.85 13.73 -3.60
C PHE A 44 -7.84 14.32 -4.60
N VAL A 45 -6.65 13.73 -4.71
CA VAL A 45 -5.60 14.19 -5.63
C VAL A 45 -5.46 13.20 -6.77
N GLU A 46 -5.83 13.64 -7.98
CA GLU A 46 -5.70 12.89 -9.21
C GLU A 46 -4.24 12.92 -9.74
N ALA A 47 -3.81 11.82 -10.34
CA ALA A 47 -2.49 11.69 -10.91
C ALA A 47 -2.48 12.12 -12.38
N PHE A 48 -1.58 13.04 -12.71
CA PHE A 48 -1.39 13.56 -14.06
C PHE A 48 0.00 13.24 -14.58
N ILE A 49 0.10 13.01 -15.89
CA ILE A 49 1.37 12.91 -16.61
C ILE A 49 1.42 13.99 -17.69
N THR A 50 2.60 14.55 -17.89
CA THR A 50 2.85 15.49 -18.99
C THR A 50 3.22 14.74 -20.26
N ASN A 51 3.03 15.36 -21.43
CA ASN A 51 3.67 14.89 -22.66
C ASN A 51 5.20 14.79 -22.50
N LEU A 52 5.83 13.99 -23.36
CA LEU A 52 7.27 13.76 -23.30
C LEU A 52 8.05 15.09 -23.44
N PRO A 53 9.14 15.28 -22.68
CA PRO A 53 9.90 16.55 -22.68
C PRO A 53 10.41 16.98 -24.05
N TRP A 54 10.64 16.04 -24.97
CA TRP A 54 11.08 16.31 -26.34
C TRP A 54 10.06 17.08 -27.18
N PHE A 55 8.77 17.00 -26.85
CA PHE A 55 7.73 17.71 -27.57
C PHE A 55 7.35 19.04 -26.91
N TRP A 56 7.93 19.39 -25.76
CA TRP A 56 7.58 20.62 -25.05
C TRP A 56 7.91 21.88 -25.83
N SER A 57 8.99 21.87 -26.61
CA SER A 57 9.39 23.02 -27.43
C SER A 57 8.41 23.30 -28.57
N GLU A 58 7.69 22.28 -29.06
CA GLU A 58 6.79 22.41 -30.21
C GLU A 58 5.31 22.45 -29.83
N GLN A 59 4.90 21.64 -28.85
CA GLN A 59 3.51 21.39 -28.49
C GLN A 59 3.13 21.98 -27.12
N GLY A 60 4.08 22.59 -26.42
CA GLY A 60 3.91 23.04 -25.04
C GLY A 60 3.79 21.87 -24.05
N ILE A 61 3.47 22.21 -22.80
CA ILE A 61 3.24 21.23 -21.73
C ILE A 61 1.75 20.90 -21.69
N ASN A 62 1.39 19.70 -22.16
CA ASN A 62 0.03 19.18 -22.10
C ASN A 62 -0.09 18.19 -20.94
N TYR A 63 -1.14 18.32 -20.14
CA TYR A 63 -1.42 17.43 -19.01
C TYR A 63 -2.49 16.40 -19.40
N HIS A 64 -2.22 15.13 -19.09
CA HIS A 64 -3.15 14.02 -19.28
C HIS A 64 -3.36 13.33 -17.95
N SER A 65 -4.63 13.10 -17.58
CA SER A 65 -4.96 12.31 -16.41
C SER A 65 -4.59 10.84 -16.63
N LEU A 66 -4.08 10.19 -15.58
CA LEU A 66 -3.84 8.76 -15.54
C LEU A 66 -5.09 7.95 -15.15
N GLY A 67 -6.21 8.62 -14.88
CA GLY A 67 -7.47 8.00 -14.45
C GLY A 67 -7.40 7.37 -13.06
N VAL A 68 -6.41 7.77 -12.25
CA VAL A 68 -6.18 7.24 -10.89
C VAL A 68 -5.79 8.35 -9.93
N THR A 69 -6.11 8.17 -8.66
CA THR A 69 -5.66 9.07 -7.58
C THR A 69 -4.38 8.56 -6.93
N PHE A 70 -3.72 9.42 -6.16
CA PHE A 70 -2.53 9.01 -5.38
C PHE A 70 -2.86 8.14 -4.16
N GLN A 71 -4.14 7.85 -3.91
CA GLN A 71 -4.62 7.11 -2.73
C GLN A 71 -3.88 5.78 -2.52
N VAL A 72 -3.80 4.94 -3.57
CA VAL A 72 -3.08 3.66 -3.49
C VAL A 72 -1.58 3.89 -3.27
N GLY A 73 -1.02 4.96 -3.84
CA GLY A 73 0.36 5.35 -3.60
C GLY A 73 0.63 5.69 -2.13
N ALA A 74 -0.28 6.42 -1.49
CA ALA A 74 -0.19 6.75 -0.07
C ALA A 74 -0.23 5.51 0.84
N VAL A 75 -1.11 4.56 0.53
CA VAL A 75 -1.23 3.27 1.23
C VAL A 75 0.09 2.50 1.16
N LEU A 76 0.65 2.33 -0.04
CA LEU A 76 1.89 1.59 -0.27
C LEU A 76 3.11 2.32 0.32
N LEU A 77 3.18 3.65 0.19
CA LEU A 77 4.25 4.47 0.77
C LEU A 77 4.24 4.37 2.30
N THR A 78 3.06 4.39 2.92
CA THR A 78 2.91 4.19 4.37
C THR A 78 3.48 2.84 4.80
N GLY A 79 3.17 1.75 4.07
CA GLY A 79 3.78 0.44 4.32
C GLY A 79 5.30 0.47 4.17
N CYS A 80 5.79 1.01 3.05
CA CYS A 80 7.23 1.14 2.78
C CYS A 80 7.97 1.99 3.82
N MET A 81 7.36 2.99 4.45
CA MET A 81 8.04 3.88 5.39
C MET A 81 7.82 3.51 6.86
N GLY A 82 6.60 3.14 7.23
CA GLY A 82 6.21 2.83 8.61
C GLY A 82 6.21 1.33 8.96
N GLY A 83 6.34 0.46 7.95
CA GLY A 83 6.36 -0.99 8.15
C GLY A 83 4.97 -1.59 8.33
N LYS A 84 4.93 -2.89 8.67
CA LYS A 84 3.68 -3.68 8.74
C LYS A 84 2.65 -3.07 9.68
N ASN A 85 3.04 -2.76 10.91
CA ASN A 85 2.11 -2.34 11.96
C ASN A 85 1.53 -0.95 11.67
N ALA A 86 2.38 0.02 11.30
CA ALA A 86 1.92 1.36 10.95
C ALA A 86 1.01 1.34 9.72
N GLY A 87 1.35 0.54 8.69
CA GLY A 87 0.50 0.34 7.52
C GLY A 87 -0.88 -0.22 7.90
N LEU A 88 -0.92 -1.30 8.67
CA LEU A 88 -2.18 -1.90 9.15
C LEU A 88 -3.01 -0.90 9.96
N LEU A 89 -2.39 -0.22 10.93
CA LEU A 89 -3.10 0.69 11.83
C LEU A 89 -3.64 1.91 11.08
N SER A 90 -2.85 2.48 10.17
CA SER A 90 -3.24 3.60 9.31
C SER A 90 -4.45 3.26 8.44
N GLN A 91 -4.40 2.14 7.73
CA GLN A 91 -5.49 1.78 6.81
C GLN A 91 -6.74 1.30 7.56
N PHE A 92 -6.57 0.65 8.71
CA PHE A 92 -7.70 0.33 9.57
C PHE A 92 -8.40 1.61 10.07
N ALA A 93 -7.62 2.59 10.53
CA ALA A 93 -8.15 3.89 10.95
C ALA A 93 -8.84 4.62 9.77
N TYR A 94 -8.30 4.54 8.56
CA TYR A 94 -8.90 5.13 7.37
C TYR A 94 -10.26 4.53 7.04
N VAL A 95 -10.37 3.20 7.05
CA VAL A 95 -11.64 2.50 6.83
C VAL A 95 -12.65 2.86 7.92
N PHE A 96 -12.23 2.85 9.18
CA PHE A 96 -13.10 3.17 10.31
C PHE A 96 -13.60 4.62 10.24
N LEU A 97 -12.71 5.57 9.97
CA LEU A 97 -13.04 6.99 9.85
C LEU A 97 -14.03 7.23 8.70
N GLY A 98 -13.81 6.59 7.55
CA GLY A 98 -14.67 6.71 6.38
C GLY A 98 -16.06 6.10 6.54
N LEU A 99 -16.19 5.03 7.34
CA LEU A 99 -17.48 4.37 7.57
C LEU A 99 -18.32 5.06 8.66
N PHE A 100 -17.69 5.59 9.71
CA PHE A 100 -18.41 6.01 10.92
C PHE A 100 -18.38 7.50 11.21
N TRP A 101 -17.45 8.28 10.62
CA TRP A 101 -17.22 9.65 11.08
C TRP A 101 -17.19 10.69 9.96
N LEU A 102 -16.31 10.54 8.97
CA LEU A 102 -16.06 11.54 7.95
C LEU A 102 -16.24 10.97 6.54
N PRO A 103 -16.76 11.75 5.57
CA PRO A 103 -16.85 11.34 4.17
C PRO A 103 -15.48 11.45 3.47
N VAL A 104 -14.51 10.63 3.88
CA VAL A 104 -13.13 10.66 3.36
C VAL A 104 -12.89 9.76 2.15
N PHE A 105 -13.88 8.96 1.75
CA PHE A 105 -13.79 8.13 0.56
C PHE A 105 -14.14 8.92 -0.71
N ALA A 106 -13.73 8.43 -1.88
CA ALA A 106 -13.89 9.15 -3.15
C ALA A 106 -15.36 9.49 -3.48
N HIS A 107 -16.29 8.60 -3.13
CA HIS A 107 -17.73 8.79 -3.32
C HIS A 107 -18.46 9.16 -2.01
N GLY A 108 -17.76 9.81 -1.07
CA GLY A 108 -18.31 10.26 0.21
C GLY A 108 -17.90 9.38 1.38
N GLY A 109 -18.85 8.83 2.12
CA GLY A 109 -18.59 7.94 3.24
C GLY A 109 -19.86 7.58 3.99
N GLY A 110 -19.70 7.05 5.20
CA GLY A 110 -20.79 6.52 6.00
C GLY A 110 -20.99 5.02 5.77
N PHE A 111 -21.88 4.43 6.58
CA PHE A 111 -22.07 2.99 6.62
C PHE A 111 -22.45 2.43 5.24
N ASN A 112 -23.37 3.07 4.51
CA ASN A 112 -23.84 2.61 3.20
C ASN A 112 -22.75 2.47 2.13
N TYR A 113 -21.55 3.02 2.35
CA TYR A 113 -20.42 2.86 1.44
C TYR A 113 -20.02 1.39 1.25
N TRP A 114 -20.43 0.47 2.14
CA TRP A 114 -20.26 -0.96 1.87
C TRP A 114 -20.93 -1.41 0.56
N GLN A 115 -21.97 -0.73 0.08
CA GLN A 115 -22.61 -1.06 -1.20
C GLN A 115 -21.79 -0.61 -2.42
N GLU A 116 -20.77 0.23 -2.22
CA GLU A 116 -19.93 0.74 -3.31
C GLU A 116 -18.99 -0.35 -3.84
N PRO A 117 -18.90 -0.54 -5.18
CA PRO A 117 -17.98 -1.51 -5.79
C PRO A 117 -16.52 -1.29 -5.40
N SER A 118 -16.13 -0.02 -5.24
CA SER A 118 -14.77 0.40 -4.87
C SER A 118 -14.40 0.03 -3.42
N PHE A 119 -15.38 -0.23 -2.55
CA PHE A 119 -15.14 -0.49 -1.13
C PHE A 119 -14.27 -1.72 -0.89
N GLY A 120 -14.38 -2.75 -1.73
CA GLY A 120 -13.52 -3.93 -1.64
C GLY A 120 -12.03 -3.63 -1.78
N TYR A 121 -11.68 -2.64 -2.60
CA TYR A 121 -10.30 -2.19 -2.77
C TYR A 121 -9.83 -1.39 -1.55
N VAL A 122 -10.72 -0.56 -0.99
CA VAL A 122 -10.47 0.18 0.26
C VAL A 122 -10.25 -0.78 1.43
N LEU A 123 -11.04 -1.86 1.54
CA LEU A 123 -10.78 -2.95 2.49
C LEU A 123 -9.43 -3.64 2.23
N GLY A 124 -9.08 -3.82 0.95
CA GLY A 124 -7.80 -4.36 0.50
C GLY A 124 -6.58 -3.53 0.93
N PHE A 125 -6.74 -2.24 1.24
CA PHE A 125 -5.65 -1.40 1.72
C PHE A 125 -5.04 -1.93 3.02
N ILE A 126 -5.85 -2.53 3.90
CA ILE A 126 -5.38 -3.08 5.18
C ILE A 126 -4.36 -4.21 4.96
N PRO A 127 -4.72 -5.36 4.35
CA PRO A 127 -3.77 -6.43 4.10
C PRO A 127 -2.69 -6.02 3.09
N GLY A 128 -3.00 -5.15 2.13
CA GLY A 128 -2.05 -4.63 1.13
C GLY A 128 -0.90 -3.84 1.77
N ALA A 129 -1.22 -2.86 2.62
CA ALA A 129 -0.22 -2.09 3.36
C ALA A 129 0.57 -2.96 4.33
N GLY A 130 -0.10 -3.90 5.00
CA GLY A 130 0.53 -4.85 5.92
C GLY A 130 1.56 -5.74 5.23
N LEU A 131 1.22 -6.34 4.08
CA LEU A 131 2.15 -7.16 3.30
C LEU A 131 3.29 -6.31 2.72
N CYS A 132 2.96 -5.17 2.12
CA CYS A 132 3.93 -4.22 1.56
C CYS A 132 4.98 -3.82 2.61
N GLY A 133 4.53 -3.35 3.78
CA GLY A 133 5.43 -2.94 4.85
C GLY A 133 6.22 -4.09 5.46
N TRP A 134 5.65 -5.29 5.55
CA TRP A 134 6.42 -6.46 6.00
C TRP A 134 7.55 -6.82 5.03
N MET A 135 7.29 -6.81 3.72
CA MET A 135 8.32 -7.09 2.70
C MET A 135 9.38 -5.99 2.67
N ALA A 136 8.98 -4.72 2.75
CA ALA A 136 9.86 -3.56 2.65
C ALA A 136 10.90 -3.49 3.79
N PHE A 137 10.63 -4.10 4.94
CA PHE A 137 11.54 -4.14 6.10
C PHE A 137 12.28 -5.49 6.25
N ARG A 138 12.04 -6.45 5.35
CA ARG A 138 12.66 -7.79 5.45
C ARG A 138 14.07 -7.84 4.87
N THR A 139 14.39 -6.94 3.96
CA THR A 139 15.65 -6.88 3.21
C THR A 139 16.30 -5.51 3.38
N ARG A 140 17.55 -5.36 2.91
CA ARG A 140 18.21 -4.04 2.88
C ARG A 140 17.46 -3.11 1.92
N THR A 141 17.42 -1.83 2.27
CA THR A 141 16.81 -0.78 1.45
C THR A 141 17.45 -0.73 0.06
N LYS A 142 16.69 -1.15 -0.94
CA LYS A 142 16.99 -1.07 -2.37
C LYS A 142 15.72 -0.69 -3.11
N ILE A 143 15.82 0.12 -4.17
CA ILE A 143 14.68 0.54 -5.00
C ILE A 143 13.89 -0.68 -5.48
N GLU A 144 14.58 -1.70 -5.99
CA GLU A 144 13.97 -2.96 -6.46
C GLU A 144 13.15 -3.65 -5.36
N SER A 145 13.69 -3.74 -4.15
CA SER A 145 13.01 -4.39 -3.04
C SER A 145 11.77 -3.63 -2.59
N LEU A 146 11.81 -2.29 -2.63
CA LEU A 146 10.66 -1.44 -2.34
C LEU A 146 9.61 -1.54 -3.45
N GLY A 147 10.04 -1.58 -4.71
CA GLY A 147 9.16 -1.81 -5.87
C GLY A 147 8.43 -3.15 -5.78
N VAL A 148 9.16 -4.25 -5.52
CA VAL A 148 8.55 -5.58 -5.34
C VAL A 148 7.57 -5.60 -4.16
N SER A 149 7.90 -4.92 -3.06
CA SER A 149 7.01 -4.81 -1.90
C SER A 149 5.73 -4.03 -2.22
N ALA A 150 5.84 -2.94 -2.97
CA ALA A 150 4.71 -2.12 -3.41
C ALA A 150 3.83 -2.88 -4.43
N ILE A 151 4.42 -3.59 -5.39
CA ILE A 151 3.69 -4.46 -6.33
C ILE A 151 2.94 -5.56 -5.57
N ALA A 152 3.57 -6.23 -4.60
CA ALA A 152 2.91 -7.25 -3.80
C ALA A 152 1.72 -6.68 -3.00
N GLY A 153 1.87 -5.49 -2.41
CA GLY A 153 0.78 -4.77 -1.75
C GLY A 153 -0.36 -4.45 -2.71
N LEU A 154 -0.05 -3.91 -3.90
CA LEU A 154 -1.01 -3.61 -4.94
C LEU A 154 -1.79 -4.86 -5.37
N LEU A 155 -1.09 -5.97 -5.61
CA LEU A 155 -1.72 -7.25 -5.97
C LEU A 155 -2.72 -7.70 -4.90
N VAL A 156 -2.38 -7.60 -3.61
CA VAL A 156 -3.31 -7.92 -2.52
C VAL A 156 -4.52 -7.00 -2.53
N ILE A 157 -4.34 -5.70 -2.75
CA ILE A 157 -5.45 -4.73 -2.86
C ILE A 157 -6.42 -5.15 -3.98
N HIS A 158 -5.90 -5.48 -5.16
CA HIS A 158 -6.73 -5.94 -6.28
C HIS A 158 -7.40 -7.27 -6.02
N ILE A 159 -6.71 -8.24 -5.40
CA ILE A 159 -7.31 -9.53 -5.04
C ILE A 159 -8.49 -9.32 -4.09
N CYS A 160 -8.33 -8.50 -3.05
CA CYS A 160 -9.41 -8.16 -2.12
C CYS A 160 -10.58 -7.46 -2.84
N GLY A 161 -10.29 -6.48 -3.70
CA GLY A 161 -11.30 -5.79 -4.50
C GLY A 161 -12.07 -6.71 -5.43
N LEU A 162 -11.38 -7.61 -6.13
CA LEU A 162 -12.00 -8.59 -7.03
C LEU A 162 -12.86 -9.61 -6.28
N ILE A 163 -12.37 -10.13 -5.15
CA ILE A 163 -13.18 -11.02 -4.28
C ILE A 163 -14.45 -10.32 -3.84
N TYR A 164 -14.35 -9.04 -3.46
CA TYR A 164 -15.49 -8.23 -3.05
C TYR A 164 -16.50 -8.02 -4.18
N LEU A 165 -16.04 -7.66 -5.39
CA LEU A 165 -16.90 -7.48 -6.57
C LEU A 165 -17.67 -8.76 -6.91
N VAL A 166 -16.97 -9.90 -6.89
CA VAL A 166 -17.59 -11.22 -7.14
C VAL A 166 -18.63 -11.53 -6.06
N GLY A 167 -18.29 -11.34 -4.78
CA GLY A 167 -19.23 -11.53 -3.67
C GLY A 167 -20.47 -10.64 -3.78
N MET A 168 -20.29 -9.36 -4.10
CA MET A 168 -21.39 -8.40 -4.29
C MET A 168 -22.31 -8.82 -5.43
N SER A 169 -21.75 -9.31 -6.54
CA SER A 169 -22.53 -9.81 -7.68
C SER A 169 -23.40 -11.02 -7.33
N TYR A 170 -22.94 -11.89 -6.43
CA TYR A 170 -23.73 -13.02 -5.96
C TYR A 170 -24.81 -12.62 -4.96
N LEU A 171 -24.52 -11.66 -4.07
CA LEU A 171 -25.44 -11.25 -3.01
C LEU A 171 -26.53 -10.29 -3.51
N ASN A 172 -26.26 -9.51 -4.56
CA ASN A 172 -27.19 -8.52 -5.11
C ASN A 172 -27.32 -8.63 -6.64
N PRO A 173 -27.89 -9.74 -7.17
CA PRO A 173 -28.04 -9.96 -8.61
C PRO A 173 -28.96 -8.93 -9.30
N ASN A 174 -29.83 -8.24 -8.54
CA ASN A 174 -30.68 -7.16 -9.05
C ASN A 174 -29.91 -5.85 -9.33
N ILE A 175 -28.73 -5.68 -8.71
CA ILE A 175 -27.85 -4.51 -8.86
C ILE A 175 -26.74 -4.80 -9.88
N LEU A 176 -26.33 -6.06 -10.01
CA LEU A 176 -25.25 -6.51 -10.87
C LEU A 176 -25.67 -7.71 -11.75
N SER A 177 -25.84 -7.47 -13.05
CA SER A 177 -25.91 -8.53 -14.06
C SER A 177 -24.51 -9.11 -14.35
N HIS A 178 -24.42 -10.36 -14.84
CA HIS A 178 -23.13 -10.95 -15.22
C HIS A 178 -22.37 -10.11 -16.28
N ASN A 179 -23.11 -9.43 -17.16
CA ASN A 179 -22.52 -8.52 -18.15
C ASN A 179 -21.91 -7.27 -17.49
N SER A 180 -22.46 -6.80 -16.37
CA SER A 180 -21.93 -5.65 -15.64
C SER A 180 -20.74 -6.02 -14.73
N LEU A 181 -20.59 -7.27 -14.29
CA LEU A 181 -19.42 -7.69 -13.50
C LEU A 181 -18.12 -7.53 -14.30
N LEU A 182 -18.10 -7.96 -15.56
CA LEU A 182 -16.92 -7.82 -16.42
C LEU A 182 -16.58 -6.34 -16.66
N GLU A 183 -17.59 -5.49 -16.81
CA GLU A 183 -17.42 -4.05 -16.95
C GLU A 183 -16.85 -3.43 -15.67
N MET A 184 -17.31 -3.86 -14.50
CA MET A 184 -16.80 -3.39 -13.22
C MET A 184 -15.36 -3.86 -12.96
N ILE A 185 -15.01 -5.10 -13.31
CA ILE A 185 -13.62 -5.54 -13.27
C ILE A 185 -12.75 -4.70 -14.20
N LYS A 186 -13.24 -4.37 -15.40
CA LYS A 186 -12.52 -3.47 -16.31
C LYS A 186 -12.33 -2.10 -15.69
N ASN A 187 -13.40 -1.50 -15.15
CA ASN A 187 -13.38 -0.14 -14.62
C ASN A 187 -12.54 0.02 -13.34
N TYR A 188 -12.61 -0.96 -12.43
CA TYR A 188 -11.94 -0.85 -11.12
C TYR A 188 -10.58 -1.56 -11.02
N SER A 189 -10.31 -2.53 -11.90
CA SER A 189 -9.01 -3.24 -11.90
C SER A 189 -8.19 -2.97 -13.16
N VAL A 190 -8.74 -3.15 -14.36
CA VAL A 190 -7.94 -3.18 -15.60
C VAL A 190 -7.58 -1.78 -16.09
N ASN A 191 -8.54 -0.87 -16.16
CA ASN A 191 -8.35 0.51 -16.61
C ASN A 191 -7.38 1.31 -15.72
N PRO A 192 -7.46 1.26 -14.37
CA PRO A 192 -6.55 2.03 -13.51
C PRO A 192 -5.16 1.40 -13.38
N LEU A 193 -4.98 0.14 -13.78
CA LEU A 193 -3.76 -0.64 -13.58
C LEU A 193 -2.50 0.03 -14.16
N PRO A 194 -2.50 0.56 -15.40
CA PRO A 194 -1.34 1.26 -15.96
C PRO A 194 -0.94 2.49 -15.13
N GLY A 195 -1.93 3.29 -14.68
CA GLY A 195 -1.68 4.45 -13.83
C GLY A 195 -1.11 4.03 -12.47
N GLN A 196 -1.66 2.98 -11.86
CA GLN A 196 -1.16 2.45 -10.58
C GLN A 196 0.26 1.91 -10.67
N PHE A 197 0.68 1.32 -11.80
CA PHE A 197 2.08 0.94 -11.99
C PHE A 197 3.02 2.15 -12.00
N VAL A 198 2.63 3.26 -12.63
CA VAL A 198 3.39 4.52 -12.56
C VAL A 198 3.50 5.01 -11.11
N ILE A 199 2.39 4.96 -10.36
CA ILE A 199 2.38 5.30 -8.93
C ILE A 199 3.29 4.38 -8.12
N VAL A 200 3.30 3.07 -8.38
CA VAL A 200 4.19 2.12 -7.70
C VAL A 200 5.65 2.44 -7.93
N CYS A 201 6.04 2.77 -9.18
CA CYS A 201 7.40 3.21 -9.49
C CYS A 201 7.76 4.48 -8.71
N MET A 202 6.85 5.45 -8.66
CA MET A 202 7.04 6.70 -7.89
C MET A 202 7.18 6.43 -6.39
N VAL A 203 6.36 5.54 -5.83
CA VAL A 203 6.43 5.13 -4.41
C VAL A 203 7.77 4.47 -4.11
N ALA A 204 8.24 3.55 -4.96
CA ALA A 204 9.52 2.88 -4.76
C ALA A 204 10.70 3.86 -4.76
N PHE A 205 10.69 4.82 -5.69
CA PHE A 205 11.69 5.88 -5.76
C PHE A 205 11.63 6.81 -4.54
N MET A 206 10.45 7.32 -4.21
CA MET A 206 10.25 8.21 -3.07
C MET A 206 10.62 7.54 -1.74
N ALA A 207 10.17 6.31 -1.53
CA ALA A 207 10.48 5.53 -0.34
C ALA A 207 12.00 5.28 -0.22
N PHE A 208 12.69 5.06 -1.34
CA PHE A 208 14.14 4.91 -1.33
C PHE A 208 14.83 6.19 -0.84
N ILE A 209 14.50 7.33 -1.44
CA ILE A 209 15.08 8.63 -1.06
C ILE A 209 14.77 8.96 0.41
N LEU A 210 13.52 8.84 0.82
CA LEU A 210 13.12 9.13 2.20
C LEU A 210 13.79 8.21 3.22
N ARG A 211 13.97 6.92 2.91
CA ARG A 211 14.72 6.02 3.79
C ARG A 211 16.20 6.39 3.88
N GLN A 212 16.82 6.88 2.80
CA GLN A 212 18.20 7.36 2.84
C GLN A 212 18.36 8.63 3.68
N VAL A 213 17.34 9.49 3.74
CA VAL A 213 17.38 10.73 4.53
C VAL A 213 17.02 10.51 6.01
N LEU A 214 16.07 9.61 6.28
CA LEU A 214 15.50 9.45 7.63
C LEU A 214 16.14 8.32 8.44
N PHE A 215 16.66 7.28 7.79
CA PHE A 215 17.17 6.07 8.46
C PHE A 215 18.69 5.87 8.34
N TYR A 216 19.37 6.70 7.55
CA TYR A 216 20.82 6.67 7.34
C TYR A 216 21.40 8.07 7.53
#